data_AF-A0A432LN91-F1
#
_entry.id   AF-A0A432LN91-F1
#
_cell.length_a   1.000
_cell.length_b   1.000
_cell.length_c   1.000
_cell.angle_alpha   90.00
_cell.angle_beta   90.00
_cell.angle_gamma   90.00
#
_symmetry.space_group_name_H-M   'P 1'
#
loop_
_entity.id
_entity.type
_entity.pdbx_description
1 polymer ?
#
loop_
_entity_poly.entity_id
_entity_poly.type
_entity_poly.pdbx_seq_one_letter_code
_entity_poly.pdbx_strand_id
1 'polypeptide(L)'
;MAEPAELSENSFEFANVTLYVPELMKQGFLNEDFYHRFKDIIETAEFDVPVGSQTLVISEIFFTGTTTPEGKQYSDDQYVKIGNNSNETLYLDGYAFAETAFLSVDKQDYTPNIMADTTTIDAIYIFPGNGQDYPIAPGEEVLIAVNAINHKEVNPKSFDLSNANFEFYDESDNPNFQDSDNPNVTNMVNWYDYSKSYWSMHNRGFKSYVLAKPEVNMNEYVSGYKYTYTYIFSFNGNSYPMSGDGYKLPNSWITDAVGLSVASEWEWNVFAPTLDSGWAHCGSVDHDKSRYGLSVIRKKNEQGKWIDTNNSSEDFISDAIASMLNGTTGIDNVRNNDTKAMRVYRIDGVRVNGVSKPGLYIINGRKVLVK
;
A
#
# COMPACT_ATOMS: atom_id res chain seq x y z
N MET A 1 8.25 7.00 -28.98
CA MET A 1 8.96 7.33 -27.72
C MET A 1 9.44 8.75 -27.83
N ALA A 2 8.71 9.70 -27.24
CA ALA A 2 9.31 10.96 -26.85
C ALA A 2 10.05 10.66 -25.53
N GLU A 3 11.30 11.11 -25.41
CA GLU A 3 11.96 11.12 -24.11
C GLU A 3 11.06 11.85 -23.10
N PRO A 4 10.94 11.38 -21.83
CA PRO A 4 10.25 12.17 -20.83
C PRO A 4 10.90 13.54 -20.81
N ALA A 5 10.10 14.60 -20.97
CA ALA A 5 10.58 15.96 -20.96
C ALA A 5 11.53 16.12 -19.77
N GLU A 6 12.77 16.55 -20.02
CA GLU A 6 13.64 17.05 -18.98
C GLU A 6 12.89 18.22 -18.32
N LEU A 7 12.15 17.93 -17.25
CA LEU A 7 11.79 18.92 -16.26
C LEU A 7 13.12 19.48 -15.77
N SER A 8 13.47 20.66 -16.28
CA SER A 8 14.69 21.39 -15.97
C SER A 8 15.04 21.20 -14.49
N GLU A 9 16.21 20.65 -14.20
CA GLU A 9 16.68 20.32 -12.86
C GLU A 9 16.56 21.55 -11.93
N ASN A 10 15.47 21.65 -11.19
CA ASN A 10 15.34 22.64 -10.13
C ASN A 10 16.10 22.08 -8.92
N SER A 11 17.38 22.43 -8.82
CA SER A 11 18.15 22.24 -7.60
C SER A 11 18.09 23.50 -6.72
N PHE A 12 18.30 23.33 -5.43
CA PHE A 12 18.64 24.42 -4.53
C PHE A 12 19.62 23.94 -3.46
N GLU A 13 20.47 24.84 -3.01
CA GLU A 13 21.44 24.55 -1.95
C GLU A 13 20.77 24.65 -0.58
N PHE A 14 20.89 23.58 0.21
CA PHE A 14 20.38 23.54 1.57
C PHE A 14 21.39 22.83 2.46
N ALA A 15 21.84 23.50 3.53
CA ALA A 15 22.79 22.93 4.50
C ALA A 15 24.02 22.24 3.86
N ASN A 16 24.61 22.86 2.82
CA ASN A 16 25.74 22.35 2.02
C ASN A 16 25.43 21.05 1.24
N VAL A 17 24.17 20.77 0.97
CA VAL A 17 23.71 19.67 0.12
C VAL A 17 22.84 20.24 -1.00
N THR A 18 23.15 19.87 -2.24
CA THR A 18 22.31 20.21 -3.39
C THR A 18 21.08 19.31 -3.39
N LEU A 19 19.90 19.89 -3.12
CA LEU A 19 18.63 19.16 -3.17
C LEU A 19 17.95 19.37 -4.52
N TYR A 20 17.48 18.28 -5.12
CA TYR A 20 16.76 18.30 -6.40
C TYR A 20 15.28 18.07 -6.13
N VAL A 21 14.50 19.15 -6.14
CA VAL A 21 13.08 19.13 -5.83
C VAL A 21 12.31 20.10 -6.74
N PRO A 22 11.02 19.83 -7.04
CA PRO A 22 10.17 20.77 -7.76
C PRO A 22 10.14 22.14 -7.07
N GLU A 23 9.98 23.22 -7.85
CA GLU A 23 9.98 24.62 -7.35
C GLU A 23 8.96 24.82 -6.20
N LEU A 24 7.82 24.14 -6.28
CA LEU A 24 6.76 24.15 -5.27
C LEU A 24 7.21 23.60 -3.91
N MET A 25 8.17 22.67 -3.88
CA MET A 25 8.72 22.12 -2.64
C MET A 25 9.78 23.03 -2.02
N LYS A 26 10.46 23.89 -2.81
CA LYS A 26 11.48 24.82 -2.30
C LYS A 26 10.92 25.76 -1.23
N GLN A 27 9.70 26.25 -1.42
CA GLN A 27 9.01 27.10 -0.44
C GLN A 27 8.82 26.39 0.92
N GLY A 28 8.58 25.07 0.90
CA GLY A 28 8.46 24.25 2.10
C GLY A 28 9.76 24.12 2.88
N PHE A 29 10.90 23.94 2.21
CA PHE A 29 12.22 23.89 2.84
C PHE A 29 12.73 25.23 3.38
N LEU A 30 12.21 26.35 2.87
CA LEU A 30 12.56 27.69 3.31
C LEU A 30 11.72 28.18 4.50
N ASN A 31 10.71 27.41 4.92
CA ASN A 31 10.01 27.64 6.18
C ASN A 31 10.94 27.29 7.36
N GLU A 32 11.09 28.17 8.35
CA GLU A 32 12.00 27.97 9.50
C GLU A 32 11.76 26.64 10.25
N ASP A 33 10.51 26.24 10.46
CA ASP A 33 10.20 25.00 11.20
C ASP A 33 10.63 23.75 10.42
N PHE A 34 10.46 23.79 9.09
CA PHE A 34 10.87 22.71 8.19
C PHE A 34 12.39 22.72 7.98
N TYR A 35 12.99 23.90 7.94
CA TYR A 35 14.44 24.12 7.82
C TYR A 35 15.18 23.43 8.97
N HIS A 36 14.79 23.69 10.21
CA HIS A 36 15.47 23.11 11.37
C HIS A 36 15.32 21.58 11.42
N ARG A 37 14.12 21.06 11.19
CA ARG A 37 13.86 19.60 11.15
C ARG A 37 14.65 18.90 10.04
N PHE A 38 14.69 19.49 8.85
CA PHE A 38 15.39 18.89 7.72
C PHE A 38 16.91 18.99 7.88
N LYS A 39 17.42 20.10 8.43
CA LYS A 39 18.84 20.26 8.76
C LYS A 39 19.30 19.21 9.77
N ASP A 40 18.52 18.96 10.83
CA ASP A 40 18.84 17.96 11.84
C ASP A 40 18.95 16.54 11.23
N ILE A 41 18.04 16.17 10.31
CA ILE A 41 18.08 14.88 9.58
C ILE A 41 19.34 14.74 8.70
N ILE A 42 19.76 15.83 8.04
CA ILE A 42 20.94 15.83 7.17
C ILE A 42 22.24 15.76 8.00
N GLU A 43 22.29 16.41 9.16
CA GLU A 43 23.49 16.49 9.99
C GLU A 43 23.74 15.22 10.83
N THR A 44 22.71 14.44 11.17
CA THR A 44 22.85 13.22 11.99
C THR A 44 23.31 11.98 11.22
N ALA A 45 23.15 11.93 9.89
CA ALA A 45 23.48 10.79 9.02
C ALA A 45 22.83 9.43 9.40
N GLU A 46 21.95 9.43 10.40
CA GLU A 46 21.07 8.33 10.75
C GLU A 46 19.71 8.60 10.09
N PHE A 47 19.39 7.79 9.09
CA PHE A 47 18.04 7.78 8.56
C PHE A 47 17.20 6.87 9.43
N ASP A 48 16.05 7.38 9.86
CA ASP A 48 15.06 6.57 10.56
C ASP A 48 14.81 5.29 9.75
N VAL A 49 14.88 4.16 10.44
CA VAL A 49 14.43 2.89 9.90
C VAL A 49 12.96 3.08 9.48
N PRO A 50 12.52 2.55 8.32
CA PRO A 50 11.11 2.60 7.95
C PRO A 50 10.18 2.29 9.12
N VAL A 51 9.10 3.06 9.25
CA VAL A 51 8.19 2.97 10.40
C VAL A 51 7.69 1.53 10.58
N GLY A 52 7.34 0.85 9.48
CA GLY A 52 6.92 -0.56 9.44
C GLY A 52 7.97 -1.55 9.98
N SER A 53 9.26 -1.22 9.94
CA SER A 53 10.30 -2.05 10.58
C SER A 53 10.18 -2.11 12.10
N GLN A 54 9.41 -1.21 12.72
CA GLN A 54 9.27 -1.10 14.18
C GLN A 54 7.81 -1.11 14.64
N THR A 55 6.85 -1.38 13.75
CA THR A 55 5.41 -1.39 14.09
C THR A 55 4.66 -2.50 13.35
N LEU A 56 3.35 -2.34 13.15
CA LEU A 56 2.52 -3.20 12.33
C LEU A 56 2.90 -3.10 10.85
N VAL A 57 2.92 -4.24 10.16
CA VAL A 57 3.14 -4.35 8.72
C VAL A 57 2.08 -5.23 8.09
N ILE A 58 1.77 -4.98 6.82
CA ILE A 58 1.04 -5.90 5.97
C ILE A 58 1.99 -7.06 5.63
N SER A 59 1.67 -8.25 6.10
CA SER A 59 2.51 -9.43 5.92
C SER A 59 2.11 -10.27 4.71
N GLU A 60 0.84 -10.23 4.32
CA GLU A 60 0.33 -10.92 3.14
C GLU A 60 -0.92 -10.25 2.59
N ILE A 61 -1.03 -10.18 1.26
CA ILE A 61 -2.25 -9.75 0.58
C ILE A 61 -2.64 -10.82 -0.42
N PHE A 62 -3.79 -11.44 -0.19
CA PHE A 62 -4.40 -12.40 -1.10
C PHE A 62 -5.58 -11.75 -1.83
N PHE A 63 -5.27 -10.98 -2.88
CA PHE A 63 -6.27 -10.28 -3.67
C PHE A 63 -6.76 -11.09 -4.88
N THR A 64 -6.07 -12.16 -5.29
CA THR A 64 -6.41 -12.82 -6.57
C THR A 64 -7.69 -13.64 -6.50
N GLY A 65 -8.07 -14.08 -5.31
CA GLY A 65 -9.08 -15.11 -5.09
C GLY A 65 -8.68 -16.46 -5.68
N THR A 66 -9.58 -17.43 -5.59
CA THR A 66 -9.41 -18.77 -6.19
C THR A 66 -10.27 -18.97 -7.45
N THR A 67 -10.26 -20.19 -7.98
CA THR A 67 -11.22 -20.60 -9.01
C THR A 67 -12.10 -21.72 -8.51
N THR A 68 -13.33 -21.80 -9.03
CA THR A 68 -14.21 -22.95 -8.81
C THR A 68 -13.68 -24.18 -9.55
N PRO A 69 -14.22 -25.39 -9.30
CA PRO A 69 -13.91 -26.58 -10.11
C PRO A 69 -14.10 -26.37 -11.61
N GLU A 70 -15.09 -25.56 -12.00
CA GLU A 70 -15.43 -25.21 -13.39
C GLU A 70 -14.50 -24.14 -13.99
N GLY A 71 -13.53 -23.63 -13.22
CA GLY A 71 -12.57 -22.61 -13.67
C GLY A 71 -13.13 -21.19 -13.68
N LYS A 72 -14.25 -20.94 -13.00
CA LYS A 72 -14.77 -19.58 -12.81
C LYS A 72 -14.01 -18.90 -11.68
N GLN A 73 -13.83 -17.59 -11.79
CA GLN A 73 -13.27 -16.77 -10.71
C GLN A 73 -14.16 -16.85 -9.47
N TYR A 74 -13.53 -16.87 -8.30
CA TYR A 74 -14.15 -16.76 -6.99
C TYR A 74 -13.33 -15.77 -6.16
N SER A 75 -13.94 -14.70 -5.66
CA SER A 75 -13.23 -13.56 -5.04
C SER A 75 -13.62 -13.30 -3.59
N ASP A 76 -14.66 -13.97 -3.09
CA ASP A 76 -15.13 -13.79 -1.72
C ASP A 76 -14.12 -14.35 -0.69
N ASP A 77 -13.15 -15.19 -1.13
CA ASP A 77 -12.10 -15.77 -0.29
C ASP A 77 -10.82 -14.93 -0.19
N GLN A 78 -10.88 -13.68 -0.61
CA GLN A 78 -9.78 -12.74 -0.45
C GLN A 78 -9.51 -12.43 1.04
N TYR A 79 -8.25 -12.15 1.37
CA TYR A 79 -7.86 -11.75 2.73
C TYR A 79 -6.57 -10.93 2.76
N VAL A 80 -6.33 -10.30 3.90
CA VAL A 80 -5.06 -9.65 4.25
C VAL A 80 -4.57 -10.14 5.61
N LYS A 81 -3.26 -10.21 5.79
CA LYS A 81 -2.64 -10.45 7.10
C LYS A 81 -1.80 -9.25 7.53
N ILE A 82 -1.86 -8.97 8.83
CA ILE A 82 -1.08 -7.91 9.48
C ILE A 82 -0.21 -8.54 10.54
N GLY A 83 1.09 -8.27 10.50
CA GLY A 83 2.07 -8.75 11.47
C GLY A 83 2.57 -7.65 12.40
N ASN A 84 2.87 -8.00 13.65
CA ASN A 84 3.58 -7.10 14.56
C ASN A 84 5.11 -7.26 14.42
N ASN A 85 5.73 -6.35 13.66
CA ASN A 85 7.16 -6.38 13.42
C ASN A 85 7.99 -5.75 14.56
N SER A 86 7.33 -5.14 15.57
CA SER A 86 7.99 -4.55 16.74
C SER A 86 8.47 -5.61 17.75
N ASN A 87 9.18 -5.18 18.79
CA ASN A 87 9.59 -6.05 19.90
C ASN A 87 8.66 -5.96 21.12
N GLU A 88 7.56 -5.23 21.00
CA GLU A 88 6.58 -5.01 22.07
C GLU A 88 5.19 -5.43 21.62
N THR A 89 4.28 -5.68 22.58
CA THR A 89 2.87 -5.87 22.25
C THR A 89 2.29 -4.55 21.76
N LEU A 90 1.68 -4.57 20.58
CA LEU A 90 0.94 -3.45 20.00
C LEU A 90 -0.55 -3.71 20.10
N TYR A 91 -1.36 -2.68 19.87
CA TYR A 91 -2.82 -2.78 19.87
C TYR A 91 -3.36 -2.31 18.53
N LEU A 92 -4.21 -3.14 17.92
CA LEU A 92 -4.80 -2.88 16.61
C LEU A 92 -5.83 -1.74 16.66
N ASP A 93 -6.49 -1.55 17.80
CA ASP A 93 -7.56 -0.57 18.03
C ASP A 93 -7.27 0.79 17.36
N GLY A 94 -8.11 1.23 16.43
CA GLY A 94 -7.96 2.52 15.75
C GLY A 94 -6.90 2.57 14.65
N TYR A 95 -6.17 1.48 14.35
CA TYR A 95 -5.45 1.37 13.08
C TYR A 95 -6.45 1.22 11.94
N ALA A 96 -6.07 1.73 10.78
CA ALA A 96 -6.81 1.69 9.53
C ALA A 96 -6.15 0.74 8.54
N PHE A 97 -6.96 0.01 7.79
CA PHE A 97 -6.61 -0.55 6.49
C PHE A 97 -7.32 0.25 5.40
N ALA A 98 -6.58 0.71 4.39
CA ALA A 98 -7.15 1.54 3.32
C ALA A 98 -6.65 1.14 1.93
N GLU A 99 -7.51 1.35 0.93
CA GLU A 99 -7.25 1.08 -0.49
C GLU A 99 -7.06 2.39 -1.26
N THR A 100 -6.07 2.45 -2.14
CA THR A 100 -5.78 3.64 -2.94
C THR A 100 -6.88 3.95 -3.96
N ALA A 101 -7.25 5.22 -4.14
CA ALA A 101 -8.22 5.59 -5.17
C ALA A 101 -7.68 5.36 -6.58
N PHE A 102 -6.40 5.69 -6.78
CA PHE A 102 -5.76 5.59 -8.08
C PHE A 102 -5.27 4.18 -8.38
N LEU A 103 -5.25 3.85 -9.66
CA LEU A 103 -4.75 2.58 -10.16
C LEU A 103 -3.30 2.76 -10.64
N SER A 104 -2.45 1.78 -10.37
CA SER A 104 -1.06 1.75 -10.88
C SER A 104 -0.95 1.68 -12.41
N VAL A 105 -2.05 1.34 -13.07
CA VAL A 105 -2.16 1.12 -14.52
C VAL A 105 -2.86 2.25 -15.27
N ASP A 106 -3.25 3.31 -14.57
CA ASP A 106 -3.95 4.46 -15.16
C ASP A 106 -3.35 5.75 -14.60
N LYS A 107 -2.19 6.13 -15.15
CA LYS A 107 -1.49 7.34 -14.72
C LYS A 107 -2.19 8.57 -15.28
N GLN A 108 -2.57 9.47 -14.38
CA GLN A 108 -3.10 10.77 -14.73
C GLN A 108 -2.34 11.90 -14.02
N ASP A 109 -2.32 13.07 -14.64
CA ASP A 109 -1.80 14.30 -14.02
C ASP A 109 -2.92 14.99 -13.22
N TYR A 110 -3.10 14.56 -11.97
CA TYR A 110 -4.15 15.08 -11.09
C TYR A 110 -3.84 16.48 -10.56
N THR A 111 -4.88 17.33 -10.50
CA THR A 111 -4.80 18.69 -9.94
C THR A 111 -5.88 18.89 -8.87
N PRO A 112 -5.51 19.34 -7.65
CA PRO A 112 -4.13 19.57 -7.18
C PRO A 112 -3.41 18.25 -6.88
N ASN A 113 -2.15 18.10 -7.29
CA ASN A 113 -1.36 16.92 -6.91
C ASN A 113 -0.94 17.00 -5.43
N ILE A 114 -1.39 16.03 -4.63
CA ILE A 114 -1.14 15.93 -3.18
C ILE A 114 -0.27 14.73 -2.78
N MET A 115 0.22 13.95 -3.75
CA MET A 115 0.88 12.66 -3.48
C MET A 115 2.09 12.77 -2.54
N ALA A 116 2.80 13.91 -2.59
CA ALA A 116 4.02 14.13 -1.82
C ALA A 116 3.82 14.03 -0.30
N ASP A 117 2.67 14.48 0.21
CA ASP A 117 2.35 14.49 1.64
C ASP A 117 1.07 13.71 1.99
N THR A 118 0.29 13.31 0.99
CA THR A 118 -1.03 12.71 1.17
C THR A 118 -1.28 11.61 0.13
N THR A 119 -1.65 10.44 0.61
CA THR A 119 -2.13 9.34 -0.23
C THR A 119 -3.61 9.53 -0.51
N THR A 120 -4.03 9.37 -1.77
CA THR A 120 -5.45 9.41 -2.13
C THR A 120 -6.06 8.03 -2.04
N ILE A 121 -7.10 7.86 -1.23
CA ILE A 121 -7.79 6.59 -0.98
C ILE A 121 -9.27 6.66 -1.33
N ASP A 122 -9.89 5.51 -1.59
CA ASP A 122 -11.33 5.39 -1.81
C ASP A 122 -12.00 4.28 -0.99
N ALA A 123 -11.26 3.62 -0.10
CA ALA A 123 -11.83 2.83 1.00
C ALA A 123 -10.95 2.91 2.25
N ILE A 124 -11.57 2.98 3.44
CA ILE A 124 -10.90 2.99 4.74
C ILE A 124 -11.75 2.27 5.80
N TYR A 125 -11.13 1.28 6.43
CA TYR A 125 -11.71 0.42 7.45
C TYR A 125 -10.84 0.45 8.70
N ILE A 126 -11.44 0.61 9.87
CA ILE A 126 -10.73 0.77 11.13
C ILE A 126 -10.90 -0.45 12.01
N PHE A 127 -9.83 -0.91 12.64
CA PHE A 127 -9.92 -1.90 13.72
C PHE A 127 -10.72 -1.30 14.88
N PRO A 128 -11.80 -1.96 15.34
CA PRO A 128 -12.59 -1.46 16.45
C PRO A 128 -11.79 -1.48 17.77
N GLY A 129 -12.39 -0.95 18.83
CA GLY A 129 -11.86 -1.02 20.19
C GLY A 129 -11.53 0.33 20.80
N ASN A 130 -11.18 0.31 22.08
CA ASN A 130 -10.97 1.48 22.94
C ASN A 130 -9.49 1.77 23.25
N GLY A 131 -8.58 1.07 22.56
CA GLY A 131 -7.13 1.27 22.65
C GLY A 131 -6.37 0.12 23.30
N GLN A 132 -7.06 -0.85 23.89
CA GLN A 132 -6.46 -2.01 24.57
C GLN A 132 -7.20 -3.33 24.31
N ASP A 133 -8.19 -3.35 23.41
CA ASP A 133 -9.08 -4.50 23.24
C ASP A 133 -8.43 -5.59 22.37
N TYR A 134 -7.56 -5.20 21.42
CA TYR A 134 -6.96 -6.12 20.44
C TYR A 134 -5.43 -6.09 20.46
N PRO A 135 -4.78 -6.71 21.47
CA PRO A 135 -3.33 -6.86 21.52
C PRO A 135 -2.83 -7.83 20.45
N ILE A 136 -1.65 -7.53 19.90
CA ILE A 136 -0.89 -8.43 19.02
C ILE A 136 0.56 -8.51 19.53
N ALA A 137 1.02 -9.71 19.88
CA ALA A 137 2.37 -9.88 20.44
C ALA A 137 3.46 -9.80 19.35
N PRO A 138 4.73 -9.54 19.70
CA PRO A 138 5.83 -9.52 18.75
C PRO A 138 5.89 -10.77 17.88
N GLY A 139 5.89 -10.60 16.55
CA GLY A 139 5.96 -11.71 15.60
C GLY A 139 4.64 -12.44 15.33
N GLU A 140 3.55 -12.07 16.01
CA GLU A 140 2.21 -12.58 15.69
C GLU A 140 1.62 -11.91 14.46
N GLU A 141 0.64 -12.58 13.86
CA GLU A 141 -0.15 -12.10 12.73
C GLU A 141 -1.64 -12.18 13.05
N VAL A 142 -2.41 -11.23 12.54
CA VAL A 142 -3.87 -11.30 12.49
C VAL A 142 -4.35 -11.42 11.04
N LEU A 143 -5.46 -12.13 10.86
CA LEU A 143 -6.11 -12.36 9.58
C LEU A 143 -7.39 -11.53 9.50
N ILE A 144 -7.52 -10.74 8.43
CA ILE A 144 -8.74 -10.04 8.06
C ILE A 144 -9.29 -10.62 6.76
N ALA A 145 -10.47 -11.22 6.81
CA ALA A 145 -11.15 -11.80 5.65
C ALA A 145 -12.01 -10.75 4.93
N VAL A 146 -12.10 -10.82 3.60
CA VAL A 146 -13.14 -10.08 2.87
C VAL A 146 -14.53 -10.63 3.20
N ASN A 147 -14.64 -11.94 3.44
CA ASN A 147 -15.87 -12.56 3.90
C ASN A 147 -15.50 -13.75 4.79
N ALA A 148 -15.81 -13.70 6.09
CA ALA A 148 -15.32 -14.70 7.02
C ALA A 148 -16.23 -15.93 7.10
N ILE A 149 -16.28 -16.72 6.04
CA ILE A 149 -17.01 -18.00 6.03
C ILE A 149 -16.09 -19.19 5.72
N ASN A 150 -16.63 -20.39 5.88
CA ASN A 150 -15.97 -21.59 5.39
C ASN A 150 -16.15 -21.71 3.87
N HIS A 151 -15.29 -21.05 3.09
CA HIS A 151 -15.42 -21.06 1.63
C HIS A 151 -15.26 -22.43 1.00
N LYS A 152 -14.70 -23.44 1.71
CA LYS A 152 -14.65 -24.83 1.19
C LYS A 152 -16.04 -25.42 0.93
N GLU A 153 -17.07 -24.93 1.62
CA GLU A 153 -18.45 -25.36 1.43
C GLU A 153 -19.05 -24.82 0.12
N VAL A 154 -18.55 -23.68 -0.36
CA VAL A 154 -19.00 -23.02 -1.60
C VAL A 154 -18.08 -23.37 -2.78
N ASN A 155 -16.77 -23.34 -2.55
CA ASN A 155 -15.73 -23.67 -3.50
C ASN A 155 -14.70 -24.62 -2.85
N PRO A 156 -14.68 -25.93 -3.19
CA PRO A 156 -13.79 -26.90 -2.57
C PRO A 156 -12.29 -26.69 -2.88
N LYS A 157 -11.95 -25.78 -3.81
CA LYS A 157 -10.56 -25.35 -4.08
C LYS A 157 -10.10 -24.19 -3.19
N SER A 158 -10.99 -23.66 -2.35
CA SER A 158 -10.70 -22.57 -1.43
C SER A 158 -10.34 -23.10 -0.02
N PHE A 159 -10.39 -22.23 0.98
CA PHE A 159 -10.02 -22.49 2.37
C PHE A 159 -11.09 -21.96 3.33
N ASP A 160 -10.88 -22.19 4.63
CA ASP A 160 -11.82 -21.80 5.67
C ASP A 160 -11.35 -20.48 6.31
N LEU A 161 -12.16 -19.42 6.15
CA LEU A 161 -11.96 -18.10 6.77
C LEU A 161 -12.94 -17.85 7.92
N SER A 162 -13.77 -18.82 8.32
CA SER A 162 -14.79 -18.65 9.36
C SER A 162 -14.25 -18.34 10.77
N ASN A 163 -12.94 -18.49 10.96
CA ASN A 163 -12.23 -18.20 12.21
C ASN A 163 -11.20 -17.07 12.03
N ALA A 164 -11.38 -16.19 11.03
CA ALA A 164 -10.58 -14.97 10.90
C ALA A 164 -10.70 -14.09 12.15
N ASN A 165 -9.72 -13.23 12.40
CA ASN A 165 -9.75 -12.33 13.55
C ASN A 165 -10.76 -11.20 13.31
N PHE A 166 -10.79 -10.70 12.08
CA PHE A 166 -11.69 -9.64 11.64
C PHE A 166 -12.24 -9.96 10.25
N GLU A 167 -13.31 -9.27 9.86
CA GLU A 167 -13.78 -9.25 8.48
C GLU A 167 -14.15 -7.84 8.02
N PHE A 168 -14.14 -7.65 6.70
CA PHE A 168 -14.77 -6.51 6.07
C PHE A 168 -16.24 -6.87 5.88
N TYR A 169 -17.14 -6.08 6.45
CA TYR A 169 -18.57 -6.26 6.29
C TYR A 169 -19.22 -4.93 5.98
N ASP A 170 -19.96 -4.90 4.87
CA ASP A 170 -20.69 -3.72 4.42
C ASP A 170 -22.19 -4.00 4.27
N GLU A 171 -23.02 -3.13 4.84
CA GLU A 171 -24.46 -3.17 4.60
C GLU A 171 -24.77 -2.61 3.20
N SER A 172 -25.37 -3.45 2.36
CA SER A 172 -25.81 -3.07 1.02
C SER A 172 -27.30 -2.73 1.00
N ASP A 173 -27.65 -1.55 0.50
CA ASP A 173 -29.05 -1.20 0.21
C ASP A 173 -29.61 -1.96 -1.00
N ASN A 174 -28.76 -2.66 -1.78
CA ASN A 174 -29.18 -3.42 -2.95
C ASN A 174 -29.41 -4.89 -2.60
N PRO A 175 -30.66 -5.38 -2.58
CA PRO A 175 -30.98 -6.74 -2.13
C PRO A 175 -30.40 -7.84 -3.03
N ASN A 176 -29.90 -7.52 -4.23
CA ASN A 176 -29.26 -8.48 -5.13
C ASN A 176 -27.75 -8.63 -4.88
N PHE A 177 -27.15 -7.73 -4.11
CA PHE A 177 -25.71 -7.70 -3.82
C PHE A 177 -25.53 -7.47 -2.33
N GLN A 178 -25.90 -8.47 -1.54
CA GLN A 178 -25.72 -8.46 -0.09
C GLN A 178 -24.37 -9.06 0.26
N ASP A 179 -23.72 -8.48 1.25
CA ASP A 179 -22.57 -9.08 1.90
C ASP A 179 -23.03 -10.15 2.91
N SER A 180 -22.13 -11.04 3.30
CA SER A 180 -22.39 -12.07 4.31
C SER A 180 -21.64 -11.77 5.60
N ASP A 181 -22.39 -11.43 6.64
CA ASP A 181 -21.84 -11.20 7.99
C ASP A 181 -21.66 -12.52 8.74
N ASN A 182 -20.45 -12.79 9.28
CA ASN A 182 -20.26 -13.85 10.25
C ASN A 182 -20.32 -13.27 11.67
N PRO A 183 -21.41 -13.53 12.42
CA PRO A 183 -21.61 -12.91 13.74
C PRO A 183 -20.59 -13.34 14.82
N ASN A 184 -19.72 -14.32 14.52
CA ASN A 184 -18.65 -14.75 15.41
C ASN A 184 -17.29 -14.10 15.09
N VAL A 185 -17.19 -13.34 14.00
CA VAL A 185 -15.99 -12.61 13.60
C VAL A 185 -16.26 -11.13 13.81
N THR A 186 -15.23 -10.39 14.22
CA THR A 186 -15.38 -8.96 14.50
C THR A 186 -15.31 -8.16 13.21
N ASN A 187 -16.33 -7.35 12.95
CA ASN A 187 -16.33 -6.48 11.77
C ASN A 187 -15.34 -5.31 11.94
N MET A 188 -14.57 -5.04 10.90
CA MET A 188 -13.88 -3.78 10.72
C MET A 188 -14.90 -2.65 10.62
N VAL A 189 -14.58 -1.49 11.17
CA VAL A 189 -15.46 -0.32 11.13
C VAL A 189 -15.26 0.41 9.81
N ASN A 190 -16.22 0.29 8.89
CA ASN A 190 -16.22 1.06 7.64
C ASN A 190 -16.40 2.55 7.96
N TRP A 191 -15.34 3.34 7.72
CA TRP A 191 -15.44 4.80 7.77
C TRP A 191 -15.95 5.37 6.45
N TYR A 192 -15.51 4.78 5.35
CA TYR A 192 -15.96 5.06 4.00
C TYR A 192 -15.43 3.99 3.06
N ASP A 193 -16.25 3.57 2.11
CA ASP A 193 -15.82 2.88 0.89
C ASP A 193 -16.61 3.40 -0.31
N TYR A 194 -16.04 3.23 -1.51
CA TYR A 194 -16.65 3.70 -2.75
C TYR A 194 -17.73 2.76 -3.31
N SER A 195 -17.86 1.56 -2.76
CA SER A 195 -18.80 0.56 -3.24
C SER A 195 -20.23 1.02 -2.98
N LYS A 196 -21.14 0.56 -3.85
CA LYS A 196 -22.59 0.75 -3.66
C LYS A 196 -23.26 -0.52 -3.13
N SER A 197 -22.46 -1.54 -2.85
CA SER A 197 -22.91 -2.81 -2.28
C SER A 197 -22.00 -3.22 -1.14
N TYR A 198 -20.85 -3.80 -1.46
CA TYR A 198 -19.84 -4.22 -0.51
C TYR A 198 -18.48 -4.13 -1.18
N TRP A 199 -17.45 -3.95 -0.38
CA TRP A 199 -16.10 -3.82 -0.86
C TRP A 199 -15.45 -5.19 -1.12
N SER A 200 -14.54 -5.23 -2.10
CA SER A 200 -13.67 -6.37 -2.35
C SER A 200 -12.36 -5.86 -2.93
N MET A 201 -11.28 -6.59 -2.72
CA MET A 201 -9.98 -6.20 -3.24
C MET A 201 -9.94 -6.28 -4.76
N HIS A 202 -9.26 -5.32 -5.40
CA HIS A 202 -9.09 -5.37 -6.85
C HIS A 202 -8.29 -6.60 -7.28
N ASN A 203 -8.98 -7.58 -7.87
CA ASN A 203 -8.49 -8.93 -8.07
C ASN A 203 -7.37 -9.14 -9.11
N ARG A 204 -6.93 -8.06 -9.76
CA ARG A 204 -5.78 -8.04 -10.68
C ARG A 204 -4.57 -7.30 -10.08
N GLY A 205 -4.70 -6.74 -8.87
CA GLY A 205 -3.61 -6.06 -8.18
C GLY A 205 -3.26 -4.69 -8.75
N PHE A 206 -4.24 -3.90 -9.19
CA PHE A 206 -4.01 -2.53 -9.70
C PHE A 206 -4.28 -1.46 -8.63
N LYS A 207 -4.99 -1.83 -7.57
CA LYS A 207 -5.17 -1.06 -6.35
C LYS A 207 -4.10 -1.49 -5.35
N SER A 208 -3.60 -0.53 -4.58
CA SER A 208 -2.58 -0.73 -3.56
C SER A 208 -3.17 -0.46 -2.17
N TYR A 209 -2.48 -0.89 -1.12
CA TYR A 209 -3.04 -0.88 0.24
C TYR A 209 -2.08 -0.29 1.26
N VAL A 210 -2.64 0.28 2.32
CA VAL A 210 -1.87 0.90 3.41
C VAL A 210 -2.43 0.52 4.77
N LEU A 211 -1.54 0.46 5.76
CA LEU A 211 -1.88 0.54 7.17
C LEU A 211 -1.59 1.94 7.68
N ALA A 212 -2.53 2.50 8.43
CA ALA A 212 -2.37 3.84 8.99
C ALA A 212 -2.92 3.91 10.42
N LYS A 213 -2.54 4.95 11.15
CA LYS A 213 -3.14 5.32 12.43
C LYS A 213 -3.74 6.72 12.31
N PRO A 214 -5.02 6.84 11.91
CA PRO A 214 -5.69 8.14 11.85
C PRO A 214 -5.66 8.85 13.21
N GLU A 215 -5.44 10.16 13.19
CA GLU A 215 -5.35 11.00 14.41
C GLU A 215 -6.67 11.75 14.71
N VAL A 216 -7.71 11.48 13.93
CA VAL A 216 -9.04 12.09 14.03
C VAL A 216 -10.11 10.99 14.15
N ASN A 217 -11.32 11.34 14.54
CA ASN A 217 -12.45 10.40 14.52
C ASN A 217 -13.13 10.35 13.14
N MET A 218 -14.01 9.36 12.94
CA MET A 218 -14.76 9.14 11.70
C MET A 218 -15.48 10.40 11.18
N ASN A 219 -16.19 11.12 12.05
CA ASN A 219 -16.98 12.27 11.63
C ASN A 219 -16.10 13.41 11.12
N GLU A 220 -14.98 13.66 11.80
CA GLU A 220 -13.96 14.63 11.37
C GLU A 220 -13.29 14.18 10.07
N TYR A 221 -12.98 12.89 9.94
CA TYR A 221 -12.37 12.34 8.72
C TYR A 221 -13.28 12.50 7.50
N VAL A 222 -14.49 11.95 7.56
CA VAL A 222 -15.45 11.90 6.45
C VAL A 222 -15.88 13.30 6.00
N SER A 223 -15.90 14.28 6.90
CA SER A 223 -16.27 15.66 6.56
C SER A 223 -15.07 16.52 6.12
N GLY A 224 -13.90 16.35 6.74
CA GLY A 224 -12.75 17.25 6.58
C GLY A 224 -11.68 16.78 5.59
N TYR A 225 -11.62 15.48 5.27
CA TYR A 225 -10.54 14.90 4.48
C TYR A 225 -10.95 14.57 3.05
N LYS A 226 -12.02 15.18 2.53
CA LYS A 226 -12.40 15.03 1.13
C LYS A 226 -11.35 15.64 0.19
N TYR A 227 -11.19 15.00 -0.96
CA TYR A 227 -10.33 15.47 -2.03
C TYR A 227 -11.06 15.38 -3.36
N THR A 228 -11.31 16.55 -3.94
CA THR A 228 -11.81 16.67 -5.32
C THR A 228 -10.63 17.03 -6.21
N TYR A 229 -10.51 16.34 -7.33
CA TYR A 229 -9.42 16.52 -8.28
C TYR A 229 -9.93 16.56 -9.71
N THR A 230 -9.11 17.13 -10.59
CA THR A 230 -9.33 17.13 -12.04
C THR A 230 -8.13 16.55 -12.77
N TYR A 231 -8.37 15.98 -13.95
CA TYR A 231 -7.34 15.49 -14.86
C TYR A 231 -7.81 15.58 -16.31
N ILE A 232 -6.89 15.43 -17.27
CA ILE A 232 -7.21 15.41 -18.70
C ILE A 232 -7.10 13.99 -19.23
N PHE A 233 -8.23 13.34 -19.47
CA PHE A 233 -8.25 12.04 -20.11
C PHE A 233 -8.04 12.20 -21.62
N SER A 234 -7.04 11.52 -22.18
CA SER A 234 -6.75 11.57 -23.62
C SER A 234 -7.01 10.22 -24.27
N PHE A 235 -7.93 10.18 -25.24
CA PHE A 235 -8.30 8.96 -25.96
C PHE A 235 -8.55 9.24 -27.44
N ASN A 236 -7.91 8.43 -28.30
CA ASN A 236 -7.99 8.56 -29.76
C ASN A 236 -7.75 10.00 -30.28
N GLY A 237 -6.77 10.69 -29.69
CA GLY A 237 -6.39 12.06 -30.06
C GLY A 237 -7.35 13.16 -29.58
N ASN A 238 -8.39 12.81 -28.82
CA ASN A 238 -9.28 13.77 -28.16
C ASN A 238 -8.91 13.87 -26.67
N SER A 239 -9.12 15.06 -26.10
CA SER A 239 -8.88 15.33 -24.68
C SER A 239 -10.18 15.74 -24.00
N TYR A 240 -10.43 15.15 -22.83
CA TYR A 240 -11.64 15.34 -22.05
C TYR A 240 -11.27 15.80 -20.63
N PRO A 241 -11.76 16.97 -20.18
CA PRO A 241 -11.60 17.34 -18.78
C PRO A 241 -12.47 16.44 -17.91
N MET A 242 -11.83 15.76 -16.97
CA MET A 242 -12.45 14.87 -16.03
C MET A 242 -12.29 15.41 -14.62
N SER A 243 -13.23 15.06 -13.74
CA SER A 243 -13.13 15.29 -12.31
C SER A 243 -13.46 14.01 -11.55
N GLY A 244 -12.88 13.87 -10.37
CA GLY A 244 -13.16 12.77 -9.46
C GLY A 244 -13.07 13.22 -8.01
N ASP A 245 -13.52 12.35 -7.13
CA ASP A 245 -13.48 12.53 -5.69
C ASP A 245 -12.79 11.33 -5.03
N GLY A 246 -12.14 11.57 -3.91
CA GLY A 246 -11.56 10.57 -3.03
C GLY A 246 -11.35 11.17 -1.64
N TYR A 247 -10.61 10.45 -0.79
CA TYR A 247 -10.22 10.91 0.52
C TYR A 247 -8.72 11.07 0.66
N LYS A 248 -8.32 12.05 1.47
CA LYS A 248 -6.96 12.34 1.87
C LYS A 248 -6.58 11.46 3.04
N LEU A 249 -5.55 10.65 2.87
CA LEU A 249 -4.87 9.98 3.97
C LEU A 249 -3.46 10.59 4.11
N PRO A 250 -3.21 11.44 5.12
CA PRO A 250 -1.89 12.01 5.34
C PRO A 250 -0.80 10.93 5.42
N ASN A 251 0.29 11.12 4.68
CA ASN A 251 1.40 10.17 4.67
C ASN A 251 2.03 10.01 6.06
N SER A 252 1.91 11.02 6.94
CA SER A 252 2.35 10.96 8.33
C SER A 252 1.57 9.97 9.20
N TRP A 253 0.37 9.57 8.80
CA TRP A 253 -0.43 8.58 9.51
C TRP A 253 -0.13 7.16 9.05
N ILE A 254 0.49 6.98 7.88
CA ILE A 254 0.73 5.67 7.28
C ILE A 254 1.93 5.02 7.97
N THR A 255 1.71 3.81 8.49
CA THR A 255 2.75 2.99 9.11
C THR A 255 3.36 1.98 8.16
N ASP A 256 2.60 1.54 7.15
CA ASP A 256 3.07 0.63 6.11
C ASP A 256 2.27 0.83 4.82
N ALA A 257 2.91 0.65 3.67
CA ALA A 257 2.30 0.79 2.35
C ALA A 257 2.81 -0.31 1.42
N VAL A 258 1.89 -0.94 0.68
CA VAL A 258 2.20 -2.03 -0.25
C VAL A 258 1.66 -1.69 -1.62
N GLY A 259 2.57 -1.28 -2.51
CA GLY A 259 2.30 -1.03 -3.92
C GLY A 259 2.04 -2.33 -4.67
N LEU A 260 0.97 -2.37 -5.45
CA LEU A 260 0.65 -3.50 -6.34
C LEU A 260 0.55 -3.04 -7.78
N SER A 261 0.97 -3.91 -8.70
CA SER A 261 0.72 -3.76 -10.13
C SER A 261 0.91 -5.09 -10.85
N VAL A 262 0.79 -5.10 -12.17
CA VAL A 262 1.36 -6.13 -13.05
C VAL A 262 2.34 -5.50 -14.02
N ALA A 263 3.32 -6.29 -14.49
CA ALA A 263 4.41 -5.78 -15.31
C ALA A 263 3.95 -5.20 -16.66
N SER A 264 2.93 -5.81 -17.31
CA SER A 264 2.49 -5.37 -18.64
C SER A 264 1.78 -4.03 -18.65
N GLU A 265 1.13 -3.68 -17.54
CA GLU A 265 0.27 -2.50 -17.44
C GLU A 265 0.83 -1.44 -16.48
N TRP A 266 1.97 -1.67 -15.83
CA TRP A 266 2.50 -0.69 -14.86
C TRP A 266 2.84 0.64 -15.54
N GLU A 267 2.17 1.70 -15.11
CA GLU A 267 2.42 3.06 -15.59
C GLU A 267 3.13 3.92 -14.54
N TRP A 268 2.85 3.70 -13.24
CA TRP A 268 3.37 4.49 -12.13
C TRP A 268 3.15 3.85 -10.75
N ASN A 269 3.79 4.41 -9.72
CA ASN A 269 3.47 4.11 -8.32
C ASN A 269 2.44 5.13 -7.82
N VAL A 270 1.44 4.64 -7.09
CA VAL A 270 0.35 5.46 -6.52
C VAL A 270 0.68 6.07 -5.15
N PHE A 271 1.87 5.77 -4.61
CA PHE A 271 2.37 6.28 -3.34
C PHE A 271 3.52 7.26 -3.52
N ALA A 272 3.72 8.12 -2.52
CA ALA A 272 5.00 8.77 -2.34
C ALA A 272 6.10 7.69 -2.18
N PRO A 273 7.27 7.86 -2.80
CA PRO A 273 8.36 6.88 -2.67
C PRO A 273 8.96 6.80 -1.26
N THR A 274 8.61 7.74 -0.38
CA THR A 274 8.90 7.64 1.06
C THR A 274 8.05 6.61 1.78
N LEU A 275 6.91 6.20 1.20
CA LEU A 275 6.03 5.14 1.70
C LEU A 275 6.28 3.82 0.97
N ASP A 276 6.26 3.86 -0.37
CA ASP A 276 6.64 2.71 -1.19
C ASP A 276 7.20 3.17 -2.55
N SER A 277 8.42 2.74 -2.85
CA SER A 277 9.13 3.05 -4.08
C SER A 277 9.06 1.94 -5.14
N GLY A 278 8.36 0.84 -4.87
CA GLY A 278 8.23 -0.31 -5.74
C GLY A 278 6.78 -0.81 -5.86
N TRP A 279 6.68 -2.07 -6.29
CA TRP A 279 5.42 -2.80 -6.38
C TRP A 279 5.68 -4.32 -6.30
N ALA A 280 4.67 -5.06 -5.83
CA ALA A 280 4.57 -6.51 -5.85
C ALA A 280 3.38 -6.96 -6.72
N HIS A 281 3.30 -8.24 -7.05
CA HIS A 281 2.31 -8.72 -8.03
C HIS A 281 1.92 -10.20 -7.89
N CYS A 282 0.82 -10.54 -8.53
CA CYS A 282 0.40 -11.90 -8.81
C CYS A 282 0.02 -12.01 -10.30
N GLY A 283 0.83 -12.70 -11.09
CA GLY A 283 0.82 -12.67 -12.54
C GLY A 283 1.67 -11.54 -13.13
N SER A 284 1.88 -11.60 -14.44
CA SER A 284 2.70 -10.60 -15.17
C SER A 284 1.92 -9.74 -16.15
N VAL A 285 0.67 -10.11 -16.46
CA VAL A 285 -0.19 -9.43 -17.43
C VAL A 285 -1.59 -9.15 -16.88
N ASP A 286 -2.32 -8.22 -17.49
CA ASP A 286 -3.75 -8.05 -17.19
C ASP A 286 -4.52 -9.37 -17.44
N HIS A 287 -5.45 -9.67 -16.56
CA HIS A 287 -6.26 -10.89 -16.57
C HIS A 287 -5.45 -12.20 -16.63
N ASP A 288 -4.22 -12.23 -16.11
CA ASP A 288 -3.40 -13.44 -16.05
C ASP A 288 -4.18 -14.59 -15.39
N LYS A 289 -4.42 -15.67 -16.15
CA LYS A 289 -5.21 -16.83 -15.68
C LYS A 289 -4.48 -17.64 -14.62
N SER A 290 -3.15 -17.48 -14.50
CA SER A 290 -2.33 -18.19 -13.52
C SER A 290 -2.27 -17.49 -12.16
N ARG A 291 -2.82 -16.26 -12.03
CA ARG A 291 -2.79 -15.50 -10.78
C ARG A 291 -3.60 -16.12 -9.64
N TYR A 292 -4.65 -16.88 -9.94
CA TYR A 292 -5.57 -17.39 -8.91
C TYR A 292 -4.86 -18.33 -7.93
N GLY A 293 -5.14 -18.15 -6.63
CA GLY A 293 -4.45 -18.85 -5.55
C GLY A 293 -3.05 -18.30 -5.22
N LEU A 294 -2.63 -17.21 -5.85
CA LEU A 294 -1.39 -16.52 -5.53
C LEU A 294 -1.64 -15.27 -4.67
N SER A 295 -0.63 -14.90 -3.92
CA SER A 295 -0.60 -13.77 -3.00
C SER A 295 0.75 -13.07 -3.13
N VAL A 296 0.85 -11.89 -2.55
CA VAL A 296 2.14 -11.30 -2.21
C VAL A 296 2.41 -11.56 -0.74
N ILE A 297 3.55 -12.17 -0.40
CA ILE A 297 3.93 -12.48 0.99
C ILE A 297 5.20 -11.74 1.34
N ARG A 298 5.18 -10.95 2.42
CA ARG A 298 6.33 -10.18 2.89
C ARG A 298 7.44 -11.12 3.36
N LYS A 299 8.67 -10.87 2.89
CA LYS A 299 9.86 -11.64 3.24
C LYS A 299 10.19 -11.47 4.72
N LYS A 300 10.77 -12.50 5.30
CA LYS A 300 11.39 -12.44 6.63
C LYS A 300 12.91 -12.52 6.52
N ASN A 301 13.61 -11.84 7.42
CA ASN A 301 15.05 -11.97 7.58
C ASN A 301 15.41 -13.24 8.38
N GLU A 302 16.70 -13.48 8.59
CA GLU A 302 17.20 -14.66 9.32
C GLU A 302 16.74 -14.71 10.79
N GLN A 303 16.36 -13.57 11.37
CA GLN A 303 15.80 -13.47 12.72
C GLN A 303 14.27 -13.62 12.75
N GLY A 304 13.63 -13.87 11.61
CA GLY A 304 12.17 -14.03 11.51
C GLY A 304 11.39 -12.71 11.53
N LYS A 305 12.07 -11.56 11.46
CA LYS A 305 11.43 -10.24 11.33
C LYS A 305 11.05 -9.97 9.88
N TRP A 306 9.92 -9.31 9.66
CA TRP A 306 9.54 -8.89 8.33
C TRP A 306 10.49 -7.82 7.81
N ILE A 307 10.90 -7.98 6.56
CA ILE A 307 11.72 -7.01 5.85
C ILE A 307 10.81 -5.87 5.39
N ASP A 308 11.19 -4.65 5.74
CA ASP A 308 10.49 -3.45 5.32
C ASP A 308 11.50 -2.38 4.91
N THR A 309 11.57 -2.11 3.61
CA THR A 309 12.47 -1.12 3.03
C THR A 309 11.70 0.02 2.39
N ASN A 310 10.38 0.10 2.57
CA ASN A 310 9.49 0.98 1.79
C ASN A 310 9.68 0.73 0.28
N ASN A 311 9.80 -0.55 -0.10
CA ASN A 311 9.87 -0.97 -1.49
C ASN A 311 9.27 -2.37 -1.67
N SER A 312 8.02 -2.43 -2.10
CA SER A 312 7.32 -3.72 -2.25
C SER A 312 8.02 -4.71 -3.17
N SER A 313 8.79 -4.24 -4.17
CA SER A 313 9.56 -5.14 -5.03
C SER A 313 10.68 -5.88 -4.27
N GLU A 314 11.24 -5.26 -3.23
CA GLU A 314 12.28 -5.85 -2.40
C GLU A 314 11.70 -6.58 -1.19
N ASP A 315 10.60 -6.09 -0.65
CA ASP A 315 10.03 -6.56 0.60
C ASP A 315 9.16 -7.82 0.43
N PHE A 316 8.57 -8.04 -0.76
CA PHE A 316 7.62 -9.14 -0.98
C PHE A 316 8.15 -10.22 -1.92
N ILE A 317 7.66 -11.43 -1.69
CA ILE A 317 7.65 -12.54 -2.64
C ILE A 317 6.36 -12.40 -3.45
N SER A 318 6.49 -11.93 -4.69
CA SER A 318 5.41 -11.97 -5.69
C SER A 318 5.12 -13.41 -6.10
N ASP A 319 3.92 -13.65 -6.64
CA ASP A 319 3.48 -14.96 -7.14
C ASP A 319 3.57 -16.10 -6.10
N ALA A 320 3.52 -15.77 -4.81
CA ALA A 320 3.59 -16.76 -3.74
C ALA A 320 2.25 -17.49 -3.62
N ILE A 321 2.26 -18.81 -3.44
CA ILE A 321 1.02 -19.53 -3.11
C ILE A 321 0.47 -18.96 -1.80
N ALA A 322 -0.80 -18.57 -1.81
CA ALA A 322 -1.49 -18.03 -0.64
C ALA A 322 -1.30 -18.95 0.57
N SER A 323 -0.92 -18.37 1.71
CA SER A 323 -0.57 -19.17 2.89
C SER A 323 -1.75 -19.98 3.43
N MET A 324 -2.99 -19.50 3.24
CA MET A 324 -4.20 -20.23 3.64
C MET A 324 -4.52 -21.44 2.73
N LEU A 325 -3.93 -21.51 1.53
CA LEU A 325 -4.02 -22.70 0.65
C LEU A 325 -2.99 -23.78 1.02
N ASN A 326 -1.85 -23.38 1.58
CA ASN A 326 -0.79 -24.30 1.98
C ASN A 326 -1.04 -24.83 3.41
N GLY A 327 -1.76 -25.95 3.53
CA GLY A 327 -1.99 -26.66 4.80
C GLY A 327 -0.75 -27.27 5.49
N THR A 328 0.46 -26.81 5.17
CA THR A 328 1.71 -27.22 5.83
C THR A 328 2.60 -26.01 6.01
N THR A 329 2.87 -25.69 7.29
CA THR A 329 3.91 -24.77 7.75
C THR A 329 5.23 -25.05 7.04
N GLY A 330 5.73 -24.06 6.32
CA GLY A 330 7.01 -24.12 5.63
C GLY A 330 7.01 -23.22 4.42
N ILE A 331 6.92 -21.90 4.63
CA ILE A 331 7.47 -20.99 3.62
C ILE A 331 8.99 -21.16 3.75
N ASP A 332 9.52 -22.13 3.00
CA ASP A 332 10.95 -22.18 2.75
C ASP A 332 11.36 -20.81 2.20
N ASN A 333 12.38 -20.23 2.83
CA ASN A 333 12.98 -18.97 2.43
C ASN A 333 13.47 -19.08 0.98
N VAL A 334 12.60 -18.79 0.01
CA VAL A 334 13.00 -18.65 -1.39
C VAL A 334 13.81 -17.37 -1.49
N ARG A 335 15.13 -17.53 -1.39
CA ARG A 335 16.09 -16.53 -1.85
C ARG A 335 15.88 -16.35 -3.35
N ASN A 336 15.10 -15.34 -3.75
CA ASN A 336 15.27 -14.75 -5.06
C ASN A 336 16.62 -14.04 -5.07
N ASN A 337 17.65 -14.77 -5.48
CA ASN A 337 18.97 -14.27 -5.86
C ASN A 337 18.87 -13.55 -7.21
N ASP A 338 17.93 -12.62 -7.36
CA ASP A 338 18.01 -11.63 -8.41
C ASP A 338 18.94 -10.54 -7.89
N THR A 339 20.15 -10.49 -8.43
CA THR A 339 20.99 -9.29 -8.39
C THR A 339 20.24 -8.16 -9.08
N LYS A 340 19.31 -7.53 -8.37
CA LYS A 340 18.55 -6.39 -8.86
C LYS A 340 19.45 -5.17 -8.91
N ALA A 341 19.40 -4.50 -10.06
CA ALA A 341 20.04 -3.21 -10.24
C ALA A 341 19.58 -2.23 -9.14
N MET A 342 20.54 -1.56 -8.51
CA MET A 342 20.30 -0.52 -7.50
C MET A 342 19.32 0.51 -8.05
N ARG A 343 18.17 0.67 -7.39
CA ARG A 343 17.13 1.64 -7.79
C ARG A 343 17.36 2.91 -6.98
N VAL A 344 17.66 4.01 -7.67
CA VAL A 344 17.90 5.32 -7.07
C VAL A 344 16.79 6.26 -7.50
N TYR A 345 16.18 6.94 -6.55
CA TYR A 345 15.21 8.00 -6.78
C TYR A 345 15.69 9.28 -6.12
N ARG A 346 15.30 10.43 -6.66
CA ARG A 346 15.35 11.69 -5.92
C ARG A 346 14.22 11.71 -4.89
N ILE A 347 14.29 12.61 -3.92
CA ILE A 347 13.25 12.73 -2.88
C ILE A 347 11.86 13.12 -3.43
N ASP A 348 11.81 13.68 -4.64
CA ASP A 348 10.58 13.96 -5.38
C ASP A 348 10.01 12.75 -6.13
N GLY A 349 10.63 11.58 -5.98
CA GLY A 349 10.20 10.32 -6.56
C GLY A 349 10.62 10.08 -8.00
N VAL A 350 11.41 10.98 -8.59
CA VAL A 350 11.94 10.77 -9.94
C VAL A 350 13.08 9.75 -9.89
N ARG A 351 12.94 8.65 -10.64
CA ARG A 351 13.98 7.62 -10.79
C ARG A 351 15.19 8.21 -11.53
N VAL A 352 16.39 7.91 -11.04
CA VAL A 352 17.67 8.30 -11.66
C VAL A 352 18.56 7.07 -11.84
N ASN A 353 19.50 7.16 -12.80
CA ASN A 353 20.37 6.04 -13.17
C ASN A 353 21.51 5.78 -12.17
N GLY A 354 21.66 6.60 -11.13
CA GLY A 354 22.70 6.49 -10.12
C GLY A 354 22.87 7.77 -9.31
N VAL A 355 23.90 7.81 -8.46
CA VAL A 355 24.21 8.93 -7.55
C VAL A 355 25.44 9.73 -8.00
N SER A 356 25.35 10.33 -9.19
CA SER A 356 26.47 11.07 -9.81
C SER A 356 26.66 12.49 -9.27
N LYS A 357 25.74 12.99 -8.46
CA LYS A 357 25.78 14.33 -7.86
C LYS A 357 25.54 14.21 -6.34
N PRO A 358 26.11 15.12 -5.52
CA PRO A 358 25.73 15.22 -4.11
C PRO A 358 24.24 15.52 -3.98
N GLY A 359 23.58 14.93 -2.99
CA GLY A 359 22.15 15.12 -2.78
C GLY A 359 21.52 14.06 -1.87
N LEU A 360 20.26 14.28 -1.52
CA LEU A 360 19.44 13.32 -0.79
C LEU A 360 18.67 12.44 -1.79
N TYR A 361 18.94 11.14 -1.76
CA TYR A 361 18.35 10.14 -2.63
C TYR A 361 17.54 9.11 -1.84
N ILE A 362 16.63 8.40 -2.50
CA ILE A 362 16.02 7.17 -2.01
C ILE A 362 16.70 6.03 -2.79
N ILE A 363 17.61 5.31 -2.15
CA ILE A 363 18.35 4.18 -2.73
C ILE A 363 17.81 2.91 -2.12
N ASN A 364 17.21 2.05 -2.94
CA ASN A 364 16.54 0.82 -2.50
C ASN A 364 15.57 1.10 -1.33
N GLY A 365 14.74 2.14 -1.48
CA GLY A 365 13.73 2.55 -0.50
C GLY A 365 14.26 3.26 0.75
N ARG A 366 15.59 3.29 0.97
CA ARG A 366 16.20 4.05 2.07
C ARG A 366 16.59 5.44 1.63
N LYS A 367 16.30 6.44 2.45
CA LYS A 367 16.90 7.76 2.29
C LYS A 367 18.42 7.63 2.49
N VAL A 368 19.20 8.16 1.56
CA VAL A 368 20.67 8.13 1.58
C VAL A 368 21.17 9.50 1.16
N LEU A 369 21.97 10.10 2.05
CA LEU A 369 22.72 11.31 1.72
C LEU A 369 24.00 10.91 0.97
N VAL A 370 24.15 11.41 -0.26
CA VAL A 370 25.36 11.27 -1.05
C VAL A 370 26.09 12.61 -1.00
N LYS A 371 27.34 12.59 -0.54
CA LYS A 371 28.19 13.77 -0.35
C LYS A 371 29.03 14.08 -1.58
#